data_AF-A0A3S1HPY4-F1
#
_entry.id   AF-A0A3S1HPY4-F1
#
_cell.length_a   1.000
_cell.length_b   1.000
_cell.length_c   1.000
_cell.angle_alpha   90.00
_cell.angle_beta   90.00
_cell.angle_gamma   90.00
#
_symmetry.space_group_name_H-M   'P 1'
#
loop_
_entity.id
_entity.type
_entity.pdbx_description
1 polymer ?
#
loop_
_entity_poly.entity_id
_entity_poly.type
_entity_poly.pdbx_seq_one_letter_code
_entity_poly.pdbx_strand_id
1 'polypeptide(L)'
;MRSEEFRADKSRPFTGAEYLASLRDGREVYINGERVADVTSHPAMRNSVRSLARLYDALHDPNQQPVLTSPTDTGSGGYTHKYFRVAHSPADLAAQQGAIAHWARMTYGWMGRTADYKAALMNTLGANAEWYGPFKDNARAWHKRAQEAVLFMNHAIVNPPIDRHKPAEQVKDVFVHITKENDAGIWVSGAKVVATSSALTHYNFLAQSSATVTEDPSLSVMFIVPMNAPGIKMFCRVSYEQTANSVGHPFDYPLSSRFDENDAILVLDNVFIPWEDVLVLRDAQKILSFHPASGFMHGYCFQGCTRFAVKLDFLAGLLAKALRATGGDAFRGNQAALGEVIALRHMFWSFSNAMAHNPIPWANGAVLPNLEAALAYRTFMSEAYPRVIDTVRRVIASGLIYLPSSARDFDNPEIDRYLAQYVRGSNDMGHVERIKIMKLLWDATGTEFGGRHALYELNYAGAPEEVRLQVLKGAERGGRLKQMEELVDQCMADYDEKGWTGDTWLPPLAAQAN
;
A
#
# COMPACT_ATOMS: atom_id res chain seq x y z
N MET A 1 13.87 -16.03 -20.20
CA MET A 1 14.11 -16.54 -18.83
C MET A 1 13.07 -15.90 -17.93
N ARG A 2 12.30 -16.70 -17.17
CA ARG A 2 11.34 -16.20 -16.17
C ARG A 2 12.10 -15.65 -14.96
N SER A 3 11.57 -14.65 -14.25
CA SER A 3 12.31 -14.03 -13.14
C SER A 3 12.68 -15.04 -12.04
N GLU A 4 11.80 -15.99 -11.73
CA GLU A 4 12.04 -17.04 -10.72
C GLU A 4 13.10 -18.08 -11.12
N GLU A 5 13.57 -18.07 -12.37
CA GLU A 5 14.66 -18.95 -12.81
C GLU A 5 16.01 -18.52 -12.22
N PHE A 6 16.16 -17.25 -11.83
CA PHE A 6 17.36 -16.70 -11.19
C PHE A 6 17.61 -17.25 -9.77
N ARG A 7 16.63 -17.90 -9.14
CA ARG A 7 16.82 -18.58 -7.84
C ARG A 7 17.68 -19.83 -8.02
N ALA A 8 18.79 -19.91 -7.28
CA ALA A 8 19.66 -21.08 -7.28
C ALA A 8 18.99 -22.31 -6.62
N ASP A 9 18.05 -22.09 -5.71
CA ASP A 9 17.29 -23.12 -5.01
C ASP A 9 15.79 -22.82 -5.13
N LYS A 10 15.02 -23.80 -5.62
CA LYS A 10 13.57 -23.66 -5.86
C LYS A 10 12.73 -23.89 -4.60
N SER A 11 13.32 -24.39 -3.51
CA SER A 11 12.66 -24.61 -2.22
C SER A 11 12.60 -23.36 -1.34
N ARG A 12 13.20 -22.24 -1.79
CA ARG A 12 13.19 -20.96 -1.07
C ARG A 12 12.83 -19.78 -1.97
N PRO A 13 12.44 -18.64 -1.40
CA PRO A 13 12.27 -17.38 -2.13
C PRO A 13 13.61 -16.86 -2.69
N PHE A 14 13.53 -15.77 -3.47
CA PHE A 14 14.74 -15.02 -3.84
C PHE A 14 15.49 -14.52 -2.62
N THR A 15 16.82 -14.57 -2.68
CA THR A 15 17.70 -13.69 -1.93
C THR A 15 17.70 -12.28 -2.53
N GLY A 16 18.21 -11.28 -1.81
CA GLY A 16 18.37 -9.93 -2.34
C GLY A 16 19.25 -9.88 -3.59
N ALA A 17 20.31 -10.70 -3.65
CA ALA A 17 21.19 -10.78 -4.82
C ALA A 17 20.48 -11.37 -6.05
N GLU A 18 19.70 -12.44 -5.87
CA GLU A 18 18.93 -13.05 -6.97
C GLU A 18 17.80 -12.14 -7.45
N TYR A 19 17.14 -11.41 -6.54
CA TYR A 19 16.17 -10.38 -6.88
C TYR A 19 16.80 -9.24 -7.69
N LEU A 20 17.98 -8.75 -7.31
CA LEU A 20 18.66 -7.72 -8.12
C LEU A 20 19.04 -8.27 -9.50
N ALA A 21 19.56 -9.50 -9.58
CA ALA A 21 19.91 -10.13 -10.85
C ALA A 21 18.69 -10.28 -11.78
N SER A 22 17.52 -10.64 -11.24
CA SER A 22 16.30 -10.85 -12.03
C SER A 22 15.74 -9.58 -12.68
N LEU A 23 16.15 -8.39 -12.23
CA LEU A 23 15.71 -7.11 -12.80
C LEU A 23 16.57 -6.64 -13.99
N ARG A 24 17.68 -7.32 -14.28
CA ARG A 24 18.57 -7.03 -15.41
C ARG A 24 18.10 -7.80 -16.66
N ASP A 25 16.90 -7.48 -17.10
CA ASP A 25 16.08 -8.34 -17.98
C ASP A 25 15.67 -7.67 -19.30
N GLY A 26 16.20 -6.48 -19.58
CA GLY A 26 15.91 -5.72 -20.80
C GLY A 26 14.64 -4.86 -20.74
N ARG A 27 13.98 -4.76 -19.57
CA ARG A 27 12.81 -3.89 -19.34
C ARG A 27 13.00 -2.49 -19.90
N GLU A 28 11.92 -1.91 -20.41
CA GLU A 28 11.95 -0.59 -21.04
C GLU A 28 11.44 0.48 -20.07
N VAL A 29 12.37 1.07 -19.33
CA VAL A 29 12.11 2.15 -18.36
C VAL A 29 12.71 3.44 -18.86
N TYR A 30 11.96 4.54 -18.79
CA TYR A 30 12.38 5.88 -19.18
C TYR A 30 12.32 6.85 -18.01
N ILE A 31 13.33 7.69 -17.86
CA ILE A 31 13.33 8.80 -16.91
C ILE A 31 14.13 9.97 -17.49
N ASN A 32 13.65 11.20 -17.29
CA ASN A 32 14.29 12.42 -17.80
C ASN A 32 14.58 12.39 -19.31
N GLY A 33 13.69 11.77 -20.11
CA GLY A 33 13.85 11.66 -21.56
C GLY A 33 14.76 10.52 -22.04
N GLU A 34 15.40 9.79 -21.12
CA GLU A 34 16.40 8.77 -21.44
C GLU A 34 15.93 7.36 -21.03
N ARG A 35 16.38 6.34 -21.77
CA ARG A 35 16.14 4.94 -21.42
C ARG A 35 17.13 4.49 -20.33
N VAL A 36 16.61 3.88 -19.27
CA VAL A 36 17.41 3.28 -18.20
C VAL A 36 17.97 1.94 -18.68
N ALA A 37 19.30 1.82 -18.71
CA ALA A 37 19.98 0.58 -19.10
C ALA A 37 19.89 -0.52 -18.02
N ASP A 38 20.00 -0.14 -16.74
CA ASP A 38 19.97 -1.05 -15.60
C ASP A 38 19.35 -0.36 -14.38
N VAL A 39 18.15 -0.80 -14.01
CA VAL A 39 17.41 -0.28 -12.85
C VAL A 39 18.11 -0.58 -11.51
N THR A 40 19.04 -1.54 -11.47
CA THR A 40 19.76 -1.87 -10.23
C THR A 40 20.90 -0.92 -9.90
N SER A 41 21.36 -0.14 -10.88
CA SER A 41 22.50 0.77 -10.75
C SER A 41 22.16 2.23 -11.06
N HIS A 42 21.01 2.49 -11.71
CA HIS A 42 20.60 3.85 -12.06
C HIS A 42 20.38 4.74 -10.80
N PRO A 43 20.91 5.99 -10.77
CA PRO A 43 20.84 6.88 -9.61
C PRO A 43 19.43 7.22 -9.09
N ALA A 44 18.41 6.97 -9.91
CA ALA A 44 17.00 7.22 -9.59
C ALA A 44 16.30 6.14 -8.77
N MET A 45 16.94 4.99 -8.59
CA MET A 45 16.28 3.82 -7.99
C MET A 45 17.23 2.76 -7.39
N ARG A 46 18.54 2.94 -7.51
CA ARG A 46 19.58 2.00 -7.02
C ARG A 46 19.53 1.75 -5.50
N ASN A 47 19.05 2.71 -4.71
CA ASN A 47 18.89 2.54 -3.27
C ASN A 47 17.50 1.99 -2.95
N SER A 48 16.46 2.44 -3.65
CA SER A 48 15.10 1.90 -3.49
C SER A 48 15.05 0.40 -3.79
N VAL A 49 15.71 -0.05 -4.85
CA VAL A 49 15.82 -1.49 -5.18
C VAL A 49 16.67 -2.25 -4.15
N ARG A 50 17.69 -1.63 -3.54
CA ARG A 50 18.47 -2.24 -2.44
C ARG A 50 17.68 -2.32 -1.14
N SER A 51 16.82 -1.34 -0.85
CA SER A 51 15.88 -1.41 0.26
C SER A 51 14.93 -2.59 0.11
N LEU A 52 14.47 -2.87 -1.12
CA LEU A 52 13.66 -4.04 -1.44
C LEU A 52 14.45 -5.36 -1.36
N ALA A 53 15.69 -5.37 -1.87
CA ALA A 53 16.58 -6.54 -1.79
C ALA A 53 16.82 -6.99 -0.33
N ARG A 54 16.94 -6.05 0.61
CA ARG A 54 17.07 -6.36 2.05
C ARG A 54 15.85 -7.09 2.62
N LEU A 55 14.65 -6.89 2.07
CA LEU A 55 13.45 -7.61 2.51
C LEU A 55 13.52 -9.08 2.12
N TYR A 56 14.07 -9.37 0.94
CA TYR A 56 14.35 -10.74 0.50
C TYR A 56 15.42 -11.41 1.37
N ASP A 57 16.54 -10.72 1.62
CA ASP A 57 17.60 -11.24 2.51
C ASP A 57 17.06 -11.60 3.90
N ALA A 58 16.11 -10.82 4.43
CA ALA A 58 15.48 -11.09 5.73
C ALA A 58 14.70 -12.42 5.78
N LEU A 59 14.24 -12.96 4.65
CA LEU A 59 13.58 -14.28 4.60
C LEU A 59 14.55 -15.44 4.89
N HIS A 60 15.86 -15.17 4.80
CA HIS A 60 16.92 -16.15 4.99
C HIS A 60 17.71 -15.93 6.29
N ASP A 61 17.52 -14.79 6.98
CA ASP A 61 18.15 -14.53 8.27
C ASP A 61 17.50 -15.39 9.37
N PRO A 62 18.25 -16.29 10.03
CA PRO A 62 17.71 -17.17 11.08
C PRO A 62 17.02 -16.42 12.23
N ASN A 63 17.39 -15.17 12.49
CA ASN A 63 16.79 -14.36 13.55
C ASN A 63 15.44 -13.74 13.15
N GLN A 64 15.19 -13.59 11.85
CA GLN A 64 13.98 -12.95 11.32
C GLN A 64 13.01 -13.96 10.70
N GLN A 65 13.54 -15.08 10.21
CA GLN A 65 12.79 -16.14 9.54
C GLN A 65 11.59 -16.67 10.35
N PRO A 66 11.66 -16.88 11.69
CA PRO A 66 10.49 -17.34 12.47
C PRO A 66 9.30 -16.38 12.43
N VAL A 67 9.56 -15.07 12.32
CA VAL A 67 8.52 -14.05 12.21
C VAL A 67 8.01 -13.97 10.78
N LEU A 68 8.91 -14.04 9.80
CA LEU A 68 8.60 -13.74 8.40
C LEU A 68 8.04 -14.91 7.59
N THR A 69 8.40 -16.14 7.91
CA THR A 69 8.20 -17.27 6.98
C THR A 69 7.31 -18.38 7.52
N SER A 70 6.74 -19.15 6.60
CA SER A 70 6.04 -20.41 6.87
C SER A 70 6.34 -21.42 5.74
N PRO A 71 6.12 -22.73 5.98
CA PRO A 71 6.17 -23.71 4.92
C PRO A 71 5.19 -23.36 3.79
N THR A 72 5.58 -23.65 2.55
CA THR A 72 4.68 -23.56 1.40
C THR A 72 3.54 -24.58 1.53
N ASP A 73 2.38 -24.27 0.95
CA ASP A 73 1.26 -25.20 0.83
C ASP A 73 1.16 -25.84 -0.58
N THR A 74 2.17 -25.63 -1.42
CA THR A 74 2.22 -26.09 -2.81
C THR A 74 2.74 -27.52 -3.00
N GLY A 75 3.17 -28.16 -1.90
CA GLY A 75 3.84 -29.47 -1.92
C GLY A 75 5.32 -29.43 -2.32
N SER A 76 5.92 -28.24 -2.47
CA SER A 76 7.35 -28.10 -2.85
C SER A 76 8.34 -28.47 -1.74
N GLY A 77 7.87 -28.62 -0.49
CA GLY A 77 8.73 -28.83 0.68
C GLY A 77 9.54 -27.59 1.08
N GLY A 78 9.25 -26.45 0.46
CA GLY A 78 9.94 -25.18 0.67
C GLY A 78 9.29 -24.29 1.73
N TYR A 79 9.77 -23.04 1.79
CA TYR A 79 9.19 -21.99 2.63
C TYR A 79 8.95 -20.71 1.84
N THR A 80 8.07 -19.84 2.35
CA THR A 80 7.70 -18.55 1.76
C THR A 80 7.49 -17.49 2.83
N HIS A 81 7.32 -16.22 2.43
CA HIS A 81 6.82 -15.18 3.33
C HIS A 81 5.37 -15.51 3.75
N LYS A 82 5.03 -15.43 5.05
CA LYS A 82 3.73 -15.88 5.59
C LYS A 82 2.52 -15.34 4.84
N TYR A 83 2.61 -14.10 4.34
CA TYR A 83 1.50 -13.46 3.65
C TYR A 83 1.27 -13.92 2.20
N PHE A 84 2.19 -14.69 1.62
CA PHE A 84 2.01 -15.30 0.30
C PHE A 84 1.21 -16.62 0.36
N ARG A 85 0.93 -17.12 1.57
CA ARG A 85 0.11 -18.29 1.82
C ARG A 85 -1.33 -17.86 2.13
N VAL A 86 -2.32 -18.64 1.72
CA VAL A 86 -3.71 -18.41 2.14
C VAL A 86 -3.86 -18.66 3.65
N ALA A 87 -4.69 -17.86 4.33
CA ALA A 87 -4.98 -18.02 5.74
C ALA A 87 -6.20 -18.92 5.96
N HIS A 88 -6.15 -19.78 6.98
CA HIS A 88 -7.25 -20.69 7.36
C HIS A 88 -7.74 -20.45 8.79
N SER A 89 -7.14 -19.51 9.52
CA SER A 89 -7.48 -19.23 10.91
C SER A 89 -7.14 -17.79 11.31
N PRO A 90 -7.72 -17.28 12.42
CA PRO A 90 -7.28 -16.03 13.03
C PRO A 90 -5.79 -16.05 13.41
N ALA A 91 -5.26 -17.21 13.80
CA ALA A 91 -3.84 -17.36 14.14
C ALA A 91 -2.93 -17.18 12.92
N ASP A 92 -3.33 -17.70 11.75
CA ASP A 92 -2.60 -17.46 10.49
C ASP A 92 -2.58 -15.97 10.14
N LEU A 93 -3.73 -15.30 10.23
CA LEU A 93 -3.81 -13.86 9.95
C LEU A 93 -2.99 -13.04 10.94
N ALA A 94 -3.00 -13.36 12.24
CA ALA A 94 -2.15 -12.69 13.22
C ALA A 94 -0.64 -12.91 12.90
N ALA A 95 -0.25 -14.10 12.48
CA ALA A 95 1.12 -14.38 12.05
C ALA A 95 1.49 -13.62 10.77
N GLN A 96 0.55 -13.49 9.83
CA GLN A 96 0.70 -12.67 8.62
C GLN A 96 0.82 -11.17 8.93
N GLN A 97 0.01 -10.65 9.86
CA GLN A 97 0.11 -9.29 10.38
C GLN A 97 1.52 -9.02 10.91
N GLY A 98 2.05 -9.96 11.72
CA GLY A 98 3.40 -9.89 12.27
C GLY A 98 4.47 -9.81 11.18
N ALA A 99 4.36 -10.64 10.14
CA ALA A 99 5.29 -10.63 9.01
C ALA A 99 5.23 -9.32 8.19
N ILE A 100 4.01 -8.84 7.88
CA ILE A 100 3.80 -7.54 7.21
C ILE A 100 4.41 -6.40 8.04
N ALA A 101 4.13 -6.36 9.35
CA ALA A 101 4.66 -5.34 10.24
C ALA A 101 6.19 -5.38 10.32
N HIS A 102 6.79 -6.58 10.28
CA HIS A 102 8.24 -6.76 10.27
C HIS A 102 8.88 -6.15 9.03
N TRP A 103 8.40 -6.50 7.83
CA TRP A 103 8.87 -5.88 6.58
C TRP A 103 8.62 -4.37 6.54
N ALA A 104 7.44 -3.91 7.00
CA ALA A 104 7.15 -2.49 7.09
C ALA A 104 8.16 -1.75 8.00
N ARG A 105 8.60 -2.34 9.11
CA ARG A 105 9.60 -1.71 10.00
C ARG A 105 10.96 -1.55 9.33
N MET A 106 11.36 -2.44 8.43
CA MET A 106 12.62 -2.35 7.69
C MET A 106 12.69 -1.14 6.75
N THR A 107 11.52 -0.61 6.35
CA THR A 107 11.37 0.61 5.55
C THR A 107 10.72 1.76 6.33
N TYR A 108 10.58 1.59 7.65
CA TYR A 108 9.88 2.50 8.57
C TYR A 108 8.46 2.89 8.11
N GLY A 109 7.78 1.98 7.40
CA GLY A 109 6.44 2.13 6.86
C GLY A 109 6.36 2.95 5.57
N TRP A 110 7.49 3.40 5.01
CA TRP A 110 7.49 4.31 3.86
C TRP A 110 7.28 3.61 2.51
N MET A 111 7.77 2.40 2.33
CA MET A 111 7.50 1.65 1.10
C MET A 111 6.15 0.93 1.22
N GLY A 112 5.15 1.41 0.49
CA GLY A 112 3.77 0.94 0.53
C GLY A 112 3.44 -0.11 -0.53
N ARG A 113 4.34 -0.34 -1.50
CA ARG A 113 4.18 -1.29 -2.59
C ARG A 113 5.26 -2.38 -2.59
N THR A 114 5.71 -2.81 -1.42
CA THR A 114 6.58 -3.98 -1.25
C THR A 114 5.89 -5.27 -1.72
N ALA A 115 6.65 -6.35 -1.92
CA ALA A 115 6.15 -7.58 -2.56
C ALA A 115 4.93 -8.20 -1.84
N ASP A 116 4.85 -8.08 -0.52
CA ASP A 116 3.73 -8.51 0.32
C ASP A 116 2.43 -7.74 0.03
N TYR A 117 2.47 -6.52 -0.52
CA TYR A 117 1.26 -5.79 -0.89
C TYR A 117 0.42 -6.58 -1.90
N LYS A 118 1.03 -7.15 -2.94
CA LYS A 118 0.30 -7.94 -3.94
C LYS A 118 0.15 -9.41 -3.58
N ALA A 119 0.84 -9.89 -2.55
CA ALA A 119 0.52 -11.18 -1.93
C ALA A 119 -0.96 -11.24 -1.52
N ALA A 120 -1.56 -10.11 -1.14
CA ALA A 120 -3.00 -9.97 -0.85
C ALA A 120 -3.98 -10.44 -1.93
N LEU A 121 -3.55 -10.52 -3.20
CA LEU A 121 -4.32 -11.17 -4.27
C LEU A 121 -3.71 -12.53 -4.62
N MET A 122 -2.38 -12.61 -4.70
CA MET A 122 -1.72 -13.83 -5.14
C MET A 122 -1.99 -15.01 -4.20
N ASN A 123 -2.16 -14.75 -2.90
CA ASN A 123 -2.49 -15.76 -1.91
C ASN A 123 -3.94 -16.27 -2.02
N THR A 124 -4.87 -15.49 -2.59
CA THR A 124 -6.28 -15.89 -2.73
C THR A 124 -6.58 -16.58 -4.06
N LEU A 125 -5.71 -16.44 -5.07
CA LEU A 125 -5.90 -17.05 -6.40
C LEU A 125 -6.15 -18.56 -6.33
N GLY A 126 -5.38 -19.29 -5.51
CA GLY A 126 -5.50 -20.74 -5.36
C GLY A 126 -6.81 -21.15 -4.67
N ALA A 127 -7.11 -20.54 -3.52
CA ALA A 127 -8.32 -20.83 -2.76
C ALA A 127 -9.61 -20.42 -3.47
N ASN A 128 -9.55 -19.47 -4.40
CA ASN A 128 -10.70 -18.98 -5.17
C ASN A 128 -10.56 -19.26 -6.67
N ALA A 129 -9.82 -20.30 -7.04
CA ALA A 129 -9.53 -20.61 -8.44
C ALA A 129 -10.80 -20.78 -9.29
N GLU A 130 -11.85 -21.39 -8.73
CA GLU A 130 -13.11 -21.64 -9.46
C GLU A 130 -13.82 -20.34 -9.88
N TRP A 131 -13.62 -19.22 -9.18
CA TRP A 131 -14.15 -17.90 -9.60
C TRP A 131 -13.58 -17.47 -10.96
N TYR A 132 -12.37 -17.90 -11.31
CA TYR A 132 -11.74 -17.60 -12.60
C TYR A 132 -12.28 -18.46 -13.75
N GLY A 133 -13.13 -19.46 -13.48
CA GLY A 133 -13.84 -20.23 -14.50
C GLY A 133 -12.88 -20.95 -15.46
N PRO A 134 -12.93 -20.68 -16.78
CA PRO A 134 -12.02 -21.32 -17.75
C PRO A 134 -10.53 -21.14 -17.43
N PHE A 135 -10.17 -20.05 -16.73
CA PHE A 135 -8.78 -19.73 -16.37
C PHE A 135 -8.39 -20.15 -14.94
N LYS A 136 -9.14 -21.07 -14.32
CA LYS A 136 -8.87 -21.51 -12.95
C LYS A 136 -7.49 -22.15 -12.76
N ASP A 137 -7.00 -22.86 -13.77
CA ASP A 137 -5.69 -23.50 -13.70
C ASP A 137 -4.56 -22.47 -13.81
N ASN A 138 -4.79 -21.36 -14.54
CA ASN A 138 -3.89 -20.21 -14.53
C ASN A 138 -3.83 -19.58 -13.13
N ALA A 139 -4.97 -19.39 -12.48
CA ALA A 139 -5.02 -18.86 -11.11
C ALA A 139 -4.24 -19.75 -10.13
N ARG A 140 -4.40 -21.08 -10.21
CA ARG A 140 -3.62 -22.04 -9.40
C ARG A 140 -2.12 -21.99 -9.72
N ALA A 141 -1.75 -21.93 -11.00
CA ALA A 141 -0.36 -21.85 -11.42
C ALA A 141 0.30 -20.56 -10.93
N TRP A 142 -0.39 -19.43 -11.04
CA TRP A 142 0.09 -18.13 -10.56
C TRP A 142 0.18 -18.07 -9.04
N HIS A 143 -0.77 -18.65 -8.31
CA HIS A 143 -0.68 -18.81 -6.86
C HIS A 143 0.61 -19.54 -6.48
N LYS A 144 0.85 -20.71 -7.08
CA LYS A 144 2.06 -21.52 -6.83
C LYS A 144 3.34 -20.73 -7.12
N ARG A 145 3.44 -20.11 -8.29
CA ARG A 145 4.62 -19.34 -8.71
C ARG A 145 4.89 -18.15 -7.79
N ALA A 146 3.85 -17.37 -7.48
CA ALA A 146 3.98 -16.23 -6.59
C ALA A 146 4.38 -16.66 -5.18
N GLN A 147 3.80 -17.74 -4.66
CA GLN A 147 4.09 -18.24 -3.32
C GLN A 147 5.53 -18.76 -3.21
N GLU A 148 5.94 -19.67 -4.10
CA GLU A 148 7.24 -20.33 -3.97
C GLU A 148 8.41 -19.36 -4.17
N ALA A 149 8.27 -18.39 -5.08
CA ALA A 149 9.33 -17.45 -5.38
C ALA A 149 9.23 -16.14 -4.59
N VAL A 150 8.10 -15.85 -3.93
CA VAL A 150 7.79 -14.50 -3.41
C VAL A 150 7.95 -13.48 -4.55
N LEU A 151 7.23 -13.71 -5.66
CA LEU A 151 7.34 -12.83 -6.83
C LEU A 151 6.94 -11.41 -6.45
N PHE A 152 7.79 -10.43 -6.78
CA PHE A 152 7.38 -9.05 -6.73
C PHE A 152 6.38 -8.72 -7.84
N MET A 153 5.10 -8.67 -7.48
CA MET A 153 4.01 -8.26 -8.35
C MET A 153 3.62 -6.80 -8.05
N ASN A 154 3.37 -6.00 -9.07
CA ASN A 154 2.58 -4.77 -8.95
C ASN A 154 1.14 -4.99 -9.45
N HIS A 155 0.29 -3.97 -9.36
CA HIS A 155 -0.94 -3.90 -10.16
C HIS A 155 -1.01 -2.61 -10.99
N ALA A 156 -1.77 -2.64 -12.08
CA ALA A 156 -2.20 -1.46 -12.80
C ALA A 156 -3.69 -1.60 -13.13
N ILE A 157 -4.54 -0.90 -12.36
CA ILE A 157 -6.00 -1.06 -12.39
C ILE A 157 -6.69 0.21 -12.86
N VAL A 158 -6.34 1.33 -12.24
CA VAL A 158 -6.98 2.63 -12.51
C VAL A 158 -6.56 3.14 -13.89
N ASN A 159 -7.54 3.64 -14.64
CA ASN A 159 -7.30 4.20 -15.97
C ASN A 159 -6.58 5.56 -15.86
N PRO A 160 -5.86 5.98 -16.92
CA PRO A 160 -5.35 7.33 -17.03
C PRO A 160 -6.46 8.38 -16.78
N PRO A 161 -6.15 9.51 -16.12
CA PRO A 161 -7.14 10.53 -15.75
C PRO A 161 -7.55 11.41 -16.95
N ILE A 162 -7.90 10.79 -18.08
CA ILE A 162 -8.24 11.43 -19.35
C ILE A 162 -9.70 11.15 -19.65
N ASP A 163 -10.45 12.17 -20.07
CA ASP A 163 -11.85 12.05 -20.52
C ASP A 163 -12.78 11.29 -19.56
N ARG A 164 -12.61 11.49 -18.24
CA ARG A 164 -13.44 10.85 -17.20
C ARG A 164 -14.95 11.10 -17.32
N HIS A 165 -15.35 12.10 -18.10
CA HIS A 165 -16.74 12.43 -18.37
C HIS A 165 -17.35 11.58 -19.50
N LYS A 166 -16.54 10.79 -20.22
CA LYS A 166 -16.97 9.93 -21.33
C LYS A 166 -17.08 8.46 -20.88
N PRO A 167 -17.95 7.68 -21.53
CA PRO A 167 -17.94 6.21 -21.42
C PRO A 167 -16.59 5.63 -21.84
N ALA A 168 -16.18 4.51 -21.22
CA ALA A 168 -14.86 3.92 -21.39
C ALA A 168 -14.56 3.48 -22.83
N GLU A 169 -15.56 2.99 -23.54
CA GLU A 169 -15.49 2.57 -24.95
C GLU A 169 -15.20 3.73 -25.92
N GLN A 170 -15.43 4.98 -25.51
CA GLN A 170 -15.10 6.16 -26.30
C GLN A 170 -13.68 6.68 -26.06
N VAL A 171 -12.91 6.05 -25.15
CA VAL A 171 -11.54 6.45 -24.77
C VAL A 171 -10.55 5.29 -24.99
N LYS A 172 -10.84 4.42 -25.98
CA LYS A 172 -10.01 3.25 -26.31
C LYS A 172 -8.67 3.59 -26.93
N ASP A 173 -8.50 4.81 -27.43
CA ASP A 173 -7.20 5.36 -27.83
C ASP A 173 -6.24 5.45 -26.64
N VAL A 174 -6.76 5.48 -25.40
CA VAL A 174 -5.96 5.54 -24.16
C VAL A 174 -6.07 4.26 -23.34
N PHE A 175 -7.29 3.74 -23.12
CA PHE A 175 -7.51 2.65 -22.18
C PHE A 175 -7.05 1.31 -22.73
N VAL A 176 -6.48 0.48 -21.85
CA VAL A 176 -6.01 -0.86 -22.21
C VAL A 176 -7.17 -1.68 -22.75
N HIS A 177 -7.06 -2.19 -23.97
CA HIS A 177 -8.06 -3.03 -24.60
C HIS A 177 -7.41 -4.11 -25.46
N ILE A 178 -8.16 -5.18 -25.74
CA ILE A 178 -7.75 -6.24 -26.66
C ILE A 178 -7.78 -5.70 -28.10
N THR A 179 -6.64 -5.79 -28.79
CA THR A 179 -6.49 -5.37 -30.21
C THR A 179 -6.53 -6.56 -31.17
N LYS A 180 -6.11 -7.75 -30.72
CA LYS A 180 -6.07 -8.97 -31.52
C LYS A 180 -6.16 -10.20 -30.62
N GLU A 181 -6.66 -11.30 -31.17
CA GLU A 181 -6.73 -12.61 -30.50
C GLU A 181 -6.39 -13.71 -31.52
N ASN A 182 -5.69 -14.77 -31.07
CA ASN A 182 -5.46 -15.99 -31.85
C ASN A 182 -5.27 -17.20 -30.92
N ASP A 183 -4.94 -18.35 -31.51
CA ASP A 183 -4.75 -19.61 -30.77
C ASP A 183 -3.64 -19.57 -29.71
N ALA A 184 -2.71 -18.62 -29.78
CA ALA A 184 -1.61 -18.48 -28.82
C ALA A 184 -1.94 -17.53 -27.66
N GLY A 185 -2.85 -16.58 -27.86
CA GLY A 185 -3.19 -15.58 -26.83
C GLY A 185 -3.83 -14.32 -27.40
N ILE A 186 -3.68 -13.22 -26.66
CA ILE A 186 -4.25 -11.91 -27.00
C ILE A 186 -3.15 -10.86 -27.14
N TRP A 187 -3.40 -9.84 -27.95
CA TRP A 187 -2.62 -8.60 -27.95
C TRP A 187 -3.44 -7.50 -27.32
N VAL A 188 -2.77 -6.66 -26.55
CA VAL A 188 -3.38 -5.53 -25.85
C VAL A 188 -2.60 -4.25 -26.10
N SER A 189 -3.33 -3.15 -26.23
CA SER A 189 -2.74 -1.81 -26.33
C SER A 189 -3.45 -0.82 -25.41
N GLY A 190 -2.72 0.16 -24.90
CA GLY A 190 -3.23 1.26 -24.10
C GLY A 190 -2.32 1.58 -22.92
N ALA A 191 -2.81 2.36 -21.97
CA ALA A 191 -2.05 2.79 -20.80
C ALA A 191 -2.84 2.64 -19.50
N LYS A 192 -2.11 2.54 -18.39
CA LYS A 192 -2.62 2.63 -17.03
C LYS A 192 -1.90 3.74 -16.27
N VAL A 193 -2.62 4.32 -15.30
CA VAL A 193 -2.05 5.34 -14.41
C VAL A 193 -1.00 4.73 -13.48
N VAL A 194 -0.27 5.61 -12.80
CA VAL A 194 0.75 5.37 -11.77
C VAL A 194 0.84 3.93 -11.24
N ALA A 195 1.68 3.13 -11.90
CA ALA A 195 2.07 1.80 -11.47
C ALA A 195 3.26 1.93 -10.49
N THR A 196 2.98 2.31 -9.25
CA THR A 196 3.98 2.50 -8.18
C THR A 196 4.97 1.34 -8.10
N SER A 197 6.28 1.62 -8.13
CA SER A 197 7.37 0.63 -8.09
C SER A 197 7.45 -0.36 -9.26
N SER A 198 6.67 -0.20 -10.33
CA SER A 198 6.67 -1.10 -11.51
C SER A 198 8.05 -1.30 -12.13
N ALA A 199 8.89 -0.26 -12.15
CA ALA A 199 10.27 -0.36 -12.62
C ALA A 199 11.11 -1.40 -11.84
N LEU A 200 10.68 -1.78 -10.63
CA LEU A 200 11.37 -2.67 -9.71
C LEU A 200 10.64 -4.00 -9.48
N THR A 201 9.53 -4.26 -10.18
CA THR A 201 8.77 -5.51 -10.05
C THR A 201 9.15 -6.53 -11.12
N HIS A 202 8.81 -7.80 -10.87
CA HIS A 202 8.95 -8.87 -11.87
C HIS A 202 7.79 -8.86 -12.86
N TYR A 203 6.57 -8.72 -12.33
CA TYR A 203 5.33 -8.76 -13.09
C TYR A 203 4.38 -7.65 -12.67
N ASN A 204 3.41 -7.36 -13.52
CA ASN A 204 2.28 -6.50 -13.20
C ASN A 204 0.97 -7.26 -13.43
N PHE A 205 0.09 -7.23 -12.43
CA PHE A 205 -1.29 -7.66 -12.57
C PHE A 205 -2.11 -6.52 -13.18
N LEU A 206 -2.59 -6.72 -14.40
CA LEU A 206 -3.50 -5.77 -15.04
C LEU A 206 -4.94 -6.20 -14.81
N ALA A 207 -5.76 -5.26 -14.37
CA ALA A 207 -7.20 -5.43 -14.33
C ALA A 207 -7.90 -4.14 -14.75
N GLN A 208 -9.17 -4.28 -15.10
CA GLN A 208 -10.02 -3.16 -15.43
C GLN A 208 -10.72 -2.64 -14.18
N SER A 209 -10.89 -1.33 -14.11
CA SER A 209 -11.59 -0.70 -12.99
C SER A 209 -13.08 -1.01 -13.08
N SER A 210 -13.69 -1.39 -11.96
CA SER A 210 -15.14 -1.57 -11.87
C SER A 210 -15.90 -0.27 -12.16
N ALA A 211 -15.26 0.89 -11.98
CA ALA A 211 -15.85 2.21 -12.28
C ALA A 211 -15.96 2.52 -13.77
N THR A 212 -15.29 1.74 -14.64
CA THR A 212 -15.26 1.95 -16.09
C THR A 212 -15.68 0.70 -16.86
N VAL A 213 -16.49 -0.17 -16.24
CA VAL A 213 -17.04 -1.34 -16.92
C VAL A 213 -17.99 -0.88 -18.03
N THR A 214 -17.93 -1.58 -19.15
CA THR A 214 -18.67 -1.27 -20.37
C THR A 214 -19.11 -2.57 -21.05
N GLU A 215 -20.04 -2.46 -21.99
CA GLU A 215 -20.49 -3.56 -22.84
C GLU A 215 -19.46 -3.95 -23.90
N ASP A 216 -18.45 -3.10 -24.18
CA ASP A 216 -17.35 -3.48 -25.09
C ASP A 216 -16.48 -4.60 -24.46
N PRO A 217 -16.53 -5.82 -25.01
CA PRO A 217 -15.84 -6.97 -24.43
C PRO A 217 -14.31 -6.84 -24.48
N SER A 218 -13.75 -6.03 -25.39
CA SER A 218 -12.30 -5.81 -25.49
C SER A 218 -11.74 -5.04 -24.30
N LEU A 219 -12.59 -4.32 -23.57
CA LEU A 219 -12.25 -3.59 -22.34
C LEU A 219 -12.52 -4.41 -21.07
N SER A 220 -12.90 -5.68 -21.18
CA SER A 220 -13.20 -6.56 -20.03
C SER A 220 -12.16 -7.66 -19.91
N VAL A 221 -10.95 -7.33 -19.43
CA VAL A 221 -9.83 -8.27 -19.35
C VAL A 221 -9.04 -8.15 -18.05
N MET A 222 -8.53 -9.28 -17.55
CA MET A 222 -7.54 -9.34 -16.47
C MET A 222 -6.45 -10.33 -16.83
N PHE A 223 -5.20 -9.95 -16.65
CA PHE A 223 -4.05 -10.79 -16.96
C PHE A 223 -2.83 -10.38 -16.14
N ILE A 224 -1.80 -11.21 -16.18
CA ILE A 224 -0.49 -10.93 -15.61
C ILE A 224 0.51 -10.77 -16.76
N VAL A 225 1.43 -9.81 -16.65
CA VAL A 225 2.44 -9.57 -17.70
C VAL A 225 3.82 -9.33 -17.06
N PRO A 226 4.91 -9.91 -17.60
CA PRO A 226 6.25 -9.59 -17.11
C PRO A 226 6.66 -8.17 -17.51
N MET A 227 7.43 -7.51 -16.65
CA MET A 227 7.83 -6.11 -16.87
C MET A 227 8.83 -5.93 -18.02
N ASN A 228 9.38 -7.02 -18.55
CA ASN A 228 10.23 -7.05 -19.73
C ASN A 228 9.54 -7.60 -20.98
N ALA A 229 8.20 -7.79 -20.98
CA ALA A 229 7.48 -8.17 -22.18
C ALA A 229 7.70 -7.12 -23.29
N PRO A 230 7.97 -7.51 -24.54
CA PRO A 230 8.03 -6.58 -25.66
C PRO A 230 6.76 -5.73 -25.76
N GLY A 231 6.93 -4.41 -25.88
CA GLY A 231 5.83 -3.44 -25.90
C GLY A 231 5.46 -2.86 -24.52
N ILE A 232 5.94 -3.42 -23.41
CA ILE A 232 5.81 -2.79 -22.10
C ILE A 232 6.81 -1.64 -21.97
N LYS A 233 6.30 -0.45 -21.68
CA LYS A 233 7.11 0.76 -21.45
C LYS A 233 6.68 1.43 -20.15
N MET A 234 7.66 1.89 -19.37
CA MET A 234 7.43 2.61 -18.12
C MET A 234 8.02 4.00 -18.22
N PHE A 235 7.19 5.03 -18.05
CA PHE A 235 7.63 6.42 -18.01
C PHE A 235 7.60 6.91 -16.58
N CYS A 236 8.77 7.00 -15.97
CA CYS A 236 8.92 7.42 -14.58
C CYS A 236 8.55 8.89 -14.40
N ARG A 237 7.90 9.20 -13.27
CA ARG A 237 7.86 10.57 -12.75
C ARG A 237 9.27 11.02 -12.34
N VAL A 238 9.42 12.29 -11.99
CA VAL A 238 10.63 12.79 -11.32
C VAL A 238 11.03 11.88 -10.15
N SER A 239 12.32 11.58 -10.05
CA SER A 239 12.87 10.71 -9.00
C SER A 239 13.38 11.56 -7.84
N TYR A 240 12.78 11.35 -6.67
CA TYR A 240 13.21 11.99 -5.43
C TYR A 240 14.53 11.39 -4.95
N GLU A 241 14.76 10.10 -5.23
CA GLU A 241 16.04 9.46 -4.96
C GLU A 241 17.16 10.09 -5.78
N GLN A 242 16.95 10.32 -7.09
CA GLN A 242 17.97 10.96 -7.94
C GLN A 242 18.23 12.39 -7.50
N THR A 243 17.17 13.16 -7.22
CA THR A 243 17.29 14.53 -6.72
C THR A 243 18.10 14.54 -5.43
N ALA A 244 17.72 13.73 -4.43
CA ALA A 244 18.45 13.60 -3.16
C ALA A 244 19.93 13.21 -3.36
N ASN A 245 20.21 12.30 -4.30
CA ASN A 245 21.56 11.86 -4.64
C ASN A 245 22.39 12.94 -5.38
N SER A 246 21.75 13.88 -6.07
CA SER A 246 22.43 14.88 -6.90
C SER A 246 22.68 16.19 -6.16
N VAL A 247 21.70 16.64 -5.35
CA VAL A 247 21.76 17.94 -4.67
C VAL A 247 22.02 17.84 -3.16
N GLY A 248 22.03 16.63 -2.58
CA GLY A 248 22.13 16.46 -1.12
C GLY A 248 22.96 15.25 -0.68
N HIS A 249 22.89 14.99 0.63
CA HIS A 249 23.52 13.84 1.29
C HIS A 249 22.43 12.99 1.98
N PRO A 250 22.65 11.69 2.29
CA PRO A 250 21.69 10.89 3.06
C PRO A 250 21.35 11.47 4.44
N PHE A 251 22.21 12.33 5.00
CA PHE A 251 21.92 13.09 6.20
C PHE A 251 20.83 14.16 5.96
N ASP A 252 20.80 14.73 4.76
CA ASP A 252 19.87 15.79 4.36
C ASP A 252 18.51 15.24 3.91
N TYR A 253 18.52 14.13 3.17
CA TYR A 253 17.34 13.48 2.61
C TYR A 253 17.30 11.97 2.95
N PRO A 254 17.15 11.61 4.23
CA PRO A 254 17.28 10.23 4.68
C PRO A 254 16.19 9.28 4.19
N LEU A 255 15.01 9.75 3.80
CA LEU A 255 13.91 8.91 3.31
C LEU A 255 13.88 8.91 1.77
N SER A 256 13.90 10.09 1.16
CA SER A 256 13.88 10.27 -0.30
C SER A 256 14.99 9.48 -0.98
N SER A 257 16.19 9.44 -0.38
CA SER A 257 17.37 8.78 -0.96
C SER A 257 17.33 7.25 -0.99
N ARG A 258 16.33 6.59 -0.39
CA ARG A 258 16.31 5.11 -0.30
C ARG A 258 14.94 4.44 -0.28
N PHE A 259 13.84 5.20 -0.22
CA PHE A 259 12.48 4.66 -0.18
C PHE A 259 11.55 5.26 -1.24
N ASP A 260 12.11 5.87 -2.29
CA ASP A 260 11.33 6.47 -3.38
C ASP A 260 10.73 5.39 -4.29
N GLU A 261 9.44 5.14 -4.11
CA GLU A 261 8.66 4.26 -4.98
C GLU A 261 8.15 5.03 -6.20
N ASN A 262 8.90 5.00 -7.30
CA ASN A 262 8.54 5.76 -8.50
C ASN A 262 7.16 5.36 -9.05
N ASP A 263 6.32 6.36 -9.29
CA ASP A 263 4.95 6.22 -9.79
C ASP A 263 4.94 6.32 -11.32
N ALA A 264 5.39 5.27 -11.99
CA ALA A 264 5.54 5.30 -13.45
C ALA A 264 4.20 5.14 -14.19
N ILE A 265 4.05 5.86 -15.31
CA ILE A 265 3.01 5.58 -16.29
C ILE A 265 3.36 4.24 -16.97
N LEU A 266 2.40 3.32 -17.05
CA LEU A 266 2.59 2.03 -17.69
C LEU A 266 1.89 2.04 -19.06
N VAL A 267 2.66 1.85 -20.13
CA VAL A 267 2.17 1.74 -21.50
C VAL A 267 2.34 0.31 -21.99
N LEU A 268 1.29 -0.20 -22.63
CA LEU A 268 1.25 -1.45 -23.35
C LEU A 268 1.11 -1.10 -24.82
N ASP A 269 2.18 -1.30 -25.60
CA ASP A 269 2.20 -1.09 -27.04
C ASP A 269 2.16 -2.44 -27.75
N ASN A 270 0.96 -2.88 -28.12
CA ASN A 270 0.70 -4.14 -28.79
C ASN A 270 1.39 -5.34 -28.11
N VAL A 271 1.19 -5.46 -26.80
CA VAL A 271 1.82 -6.47 -25.95
C VAL A 271 1.11 -7.80 -26.12
N PHE A 272 1.85 -8.86 -26.41
CA PHE A 272 1.32 -10.22 -26.46
C PHE A 272 1.18 -10.80 -25.05
N ILE A 273 0.00 -11.33 -24.74
CA ILE A 273 -0.33 -12.02 -23.49
C ILE A 273 -0.72 -13.45 -23.84
N PRO A 274 0.06 -14.45 -23.40
CA PRO A 274 -0.24 -15.85 -23.67
C PRO A 274 -1.44 -16.33 -22.84
N TRP A 275 -2.13 -17.37 -23.30
CA TRP A 275 -3.34 -17.87 -22.63
C TRP A 275 -3.11 -18.27 -21.17
N GLU A 276 -1.92 -18.74 -20.80
CA GLU A 276 -1.56 -19.13 -19.43
C GLU A 276 -1.50 -17.95 -18.44
N ASP A 277 -1.47 -16.72 -18.95
CA ASP A 277 -1.38 -15.50 -18.15
C ASP A 277 -2.69 -14.70 -18.10
N VAL A 278 -3.73 -15.16 -18.80
CA VAL A 278 -5.08 -14.59 -18.76
C VAL A 278 -5.84 -15.13 -17.55
N LEU A 279 -6.54 -14.26 -16.82
CA LEU A 279 -7.37 -14.60 -15.66
C LEU A 279 -8.87 -14.33 -15.90
N VAL A 280 -9.18 -13.30 -16.69
CA VAL A 280 -10.54 -12.95 -17.10
C VAL A 280 -10.50 -12.45 -18.54
N LEU A 281 -11.39 -12.94 -19.39
CA LEU A 281 -11.50 -12.57 -20.80
C LEU A 281 -12.95 -12.24 -21.14
N ARG A 282 -13.19 -11.02 -21.64
CA ARG A 282 -14.48 -10.54 -22.17
C ARG A 282 -15.67 -10.74 -21.22
N ASP A 283 -15.45 -10.61 -19.91
CA ASP A 283 -16.46 -10.85 -18.88
C ASP A 283 -16.61 -9.64 -17.95
N ALA A 284 -17.52 -8.74 -18.31
CA ALA A 284 -17.82 -7.52 -17.56
C ALA A 284 -18.32 -7.80 -16.13
N GLN A 285 -19.06 -8.91 -15.92
CA GLN A 285 -19.58 -9.28 -14.59
C GLN A 285 -18.45 -9.70 -13.65
N LYS A 286 -17.42 -10.38 -14.16
CA LYS A 286 -16.20 -10.64 -13.38
C LYS A 286 -15.42 -9.37 -13.06
N ILE A 287 -15.36 -8.38 -13.96
CA ILE A 287 -14.75 -7.08 -13.64
C ILE A 287 -15.50 -6.40 -12.48
N LEU A 288 -16.83 -6.36 -12.51
CA LEU A 288 -17.66 -5.77 -11.45
C LEU A 288 -17.54 -6.51 -10.12
N SER A 289 -17.49 -7.84 -10.15
CA SER A 289 -17.44 -8.68 -8.95
C SER A 289 -16.03 -8.88 -8.39
N PHE A 290 -14.96 -8.46 -9.09
CA PHE A 290 -13.58 -8.68 -8.66
C PHE A 290 -13.30 -8.20 -7.23
N HIS A 291 -13.64 -6.95 -6.91
CA HIS A 291 -13.40 -6.39 -5.57
C HIS A 291 -14.12 -7.16 -4.44
N PRO A 292 -15.44 -7.39 -4.52
CA PRO A 292 -16.17 -8.14 -3.48
C PRO A 292 -15.90 -9.64 -3.46
N ALA A 293 -15.53 -10.26 -4.60
CA ALA A 293 -15.44 -11.73 -4.70
C ALA A 293 -14.01 -12.30 -4.67
N SER A 294 -12.97 -11.53 -5.00
CA SER A 294 -11.58 -12.06 -5.10
C SER A 294 -10.85 -12.18 -3.76
N GLY A 295 -11.39 -11.56 -2.69
CA GLY A 295 -10.68 -11.39 -1.42
C GLY A 295 -9.63 -10.27 -1.43
N PHE A 296 -9.30 -9.68 -2.60
CA PHE A 296 -8.25 -8.67 -2.72
C PHE A 296 -8.51 -7.45 -1.82
N MET A 297 -9.76 -6.97 -1.73
CA MET A 297 -10.10 -5.82 -0.89
C MET A 297 -9.76 -6.05 0.58
N HIS A 298 -10.05 -7.24 1.10
CA HIS A 298 -9.73 -7.61 2.47
C HIS A 298 -8.21 -7.62 2.68
N GLY A 299 -7.50 -8.31 1.77
CA GLY A 299 -6.05 -8.47 1.87
C GLY A 299 -5.26 -7.17 1.73
N TYR A 300 -5.52 -6.35 0.70
CA TYR A 300 -4.69 -5.17 0.49
C TYR A 300 -4.93 -4.11 1.58
N CYS A 301 -6.14 -4.05 2.14
CA CYS A 301 -6.43 -3.20 3.28
C CYS A 301 -5.71 -3.69 4.53
N PHE A 302 -5.65 -5.00 4.75
CA PHE A 302 -4.93 -5.58 5.87
C PHE A 302 -3.43 -5.27 5.83
N GLN A 303 -2.80 -5.44 4.66
CA GLN A 303 -1.40 -5.05 4.46
C GLN A 303 -1.21 -3.55 4.61
N GLY A 304 -2.04 -2.75 3.93
CA GLY A 304 -1.97 -1.29 3.93
C GLY A 304 -2.14 -0.68 5.32
N CYS A 305 -3.13 -1.16 6.08
CA CYS A 305 -3.41 -0.70 7.44
C CYS A 305 -2.26 -1.02 8.39
N THR A 306 -1.73 -2.24 8.34
CA THR A 306 -0.59 -2.66 9.17
C THR A 306 0.66 -1.84 8.86
N ARG A 307 0.97 -1.64 7.58
CA ARG A 307 2.08 -0.82 7.11
C ARG A 307 1.90 0.66 7.51
N PHE A 308 0.68 1.18 7.40
CA PHE A 308 0.35 2.55 7.81
C PHE A 308 0.50 2.74 9.33
N ALA A 309 0.07 1.77 10.13
CA ALA A 309 0.24 1.80 11.58
C ALA A 309 1.72 1.83 11.99
N VAL A 310 2.60 1.11 11.29
CA VAL A 310 4.06 1.20 11.46
C VAL A 310 4.61 2.58 11.05
N LYS A 311 4.10 3.18 9.97
CA LYS A 311 4.48 4.56 9.61
C LYS A 311 4.08 5.55 10.71
N LEU A 312 2.91 5.37 11.33
CA LEU A 312 2.47 6.20 12.44
C LEU A 312 3.30 5.99 13.71
N ASP A 313 3.80 4.77 13.98
CA ASP A 313 4.82 4.53 15.02
C ASP A 313 6.05 5.42 14.79
N PHE A 314 6.56 5.41 13.56
CA PHE A 314 7.72 6.20 13.16
C PHE A 314 7.46 7.71 13.31
N LEU A 315 6.33 8.21 12.81
CA LEU A 315 5.99 9.63 12.86
C LEU A 315 5.73 10.13 14.28
N ALA A 316 5.04 9.35 15.12
CA ALA A 316 4.82 9.70 16.53
C ALA A 316 6.16 9.78 17.29
N GLY A 317 7.03 8.78 17.12
CA GLY A 317 8.36 8.77 17.73
C GLY A 317 9.25 9.92 17.24
N LEU A 318 9.19 10.23 15.95
CA LEU A 318 9.96 11.32 15.36
C LEU A 318 9.46 12.70 15.82
N LEU A 319 8.15 12.89 15.91
CA LEU A 319 7.55 14.10 16.47
C LEU A 319 7.96 14.30 17.93
N ALA A 320 7.90 13.23 18.75
CA ALA A 320 8.35 13.30 20.14
C ALA A 320 9.83 13.70 20.27
N LYS A 321 10.70 13.16 19.40
CA LYS A 321 12.11 13.56 19.34
C LYS A 321 12.28 15.01 18.90
N ALA A 322 11.52 15.47 17.91
CA ALA A 322 11.58 16.84 17.43
C ALA A 322 11.12 17.85 18.49
N LEU A 323 10.04 17.55 19.21
CA LEU A 323 9.58 18.38 20.33
C LEU A 323 10.63 18.49 21.43
N ARG A 324 11.30 17.40 21.80
CA ARG A 324 12.43 17.44 22.77
C ARG A 324 13.60 18.27 22.26
N ALA A 325 13.91 18.14 20.97
CA ALA A 325 15.00 18.90 20.35
C ALA A 325 14.75 20.42 20.36
N THR A 326 13.49 20.86 20.39
CA THR A 326 13.12 22.28 20.55
C THR A 326 12.79 22.67 22.00
N GLY A 327 12.68 21.72 22.93
CA GLY A 327 12.12 21.94 24.27
C GLY A 327 10.60 22.19 24.24
N GLY A 328 9.97 21.95 23.09
CA GLY A 328 8.54 22.11 22.87
C GLY A 328 7.69 21.08 23.61
N ASP A 329 8.29 20.01 24.12
CA ASP A 329 7.62 18.92 24.84
C ASP A 329 7.14 19.31 26.24
N ALA A 330 7.65 20.40 26.84
CA ALA A 330 7.18 20.91 28.12
C ALA A 330 5.80 21.60 28.03
N PHE A 331 5.37 22.05 26.84
CA PHE A 331 4.12 22.79 26.67
C PHE A 331 2.90 21.87 26.57
N ARG A 332 1.87 22.13 27.39
CA ARG A 332 0.63 21.32 27.43
C ARG A 332 -0.05 21.17 26.06
N GLY A 333 -0.06 22.23 25.25
CA GLY A 333 -0.64 22.18 23.89
C GLY A 333 0.09 21.19 22.97
N ASN A 334 1.42 21.17 23.02
CA ASN A 334 2.23 20.24 22.23
C ASN A 334 2.13 18.79 22.75
N GLN A 335 1.99 18.61 24.06
CA GLN A 335 1.72 17.28 24.65
C GLN A 335 0.37 16.72 24.19
N ALA A 336 -0.68 17.56 24.19
CA ALA A 336 -1.99 17.18 23.67
C ALA A 336 -1.93 16.80 22.18
N ALA A 337 -1.22 17.59 21.38
CA ALA A 337 -1.03 17.33 19.96
C ALA A 337 -0.26 16.02 19.69
N LEU A 338 0.82 15.74 20.43
CA LEU A 338 1.51 14.44 20.36
C LEU A 338 0.59 13.29 20.80
N GLY A 339 -0.22 13.50 21.84
CA GLY A 339 -1.22 12.55 22.30
C GLY A 339 -2.25 12.19 21.22
N GLU A 340 -2.70 13.18 20.45
CA GLU A 340 -3.60 12.96 19.30
C GLU A 340 -2.95 12.08 18.21
N VAL A 341 -1.68 12.35 17.87
CA VAL A 341 -0.93 11.52 16.90
C VAL A 341 -0.77 10.07 17.40
N ILE A 342 -0.50 9.89 18.70
CA ILE A 342 -0.43 8.56 19.33
C ILE A 342 -1.80 7.86 19.33
N ALA A 343 -2.88 8.58 19.57
CA ALA A 343 -4.23 8.04 19.52
C ALA A 343 -4.61 7.58 18.11
N LEU A 344 -4.30 8.38 17.08
CA LEU A 344 -4.46 7.98 15.68
C LEU A 344 -3.64 6.71 15.38
N ARG A 345 -2.39 6.64 15.84
CA ARG A 345 -1.58 5.42 15.75
C ARG A 345 -2.30 4.22 16.38
N HIS A 346 -2.84 4.36 17.59
CA HIS A 346 -3.53 3.26 18.28
C HIS A 346 -4.77 2.82 17.50
N MET A 347 -5.54 3.75 16.95
CA MET A 347 -6.71 3.46 16.12
C MET A 347 -6.40 2.52 14.95
N PHE A 348 -5.34 2.79 14.18
CA PHE A 348 -4.98 1.94 13.03
C PHE A 348 -4.42 0.57 13.43
N TRP A 349 -3.67 0.48 14.54
CA TRP A 349 -3.30 -0.82 15.09
C TRP A 349 -4.54 -1.61 15.55
N SER A 350 -5.54 -0.95 16.13
CA SER A 350 -6.82 -1.59 16.49
C SER A 350 -7.59 -2.09 15.28
N PHE A 351 -7.63 -1.34 14.18
CA PHE A 351 -8.24 -1.81 12.92
C PHE A 351 -7.52 -3.03 12.36
N SER A 352 -6.19 -3.00 12.30
CA SER A 352 -5.40 -4.15 11.84
C SER A 352 -5.57 -5.37 12.75
N ASN A 353 -5.66 -5.18 14.07
CA ASN A 353 -5.95 -6.27 15.02
C ASN A 353 -7.35 -6.86 14.81
N ALA A 354 -8.38 -6.02 14.62
CA ALA A 354 -9.72 -6.48 14.32
C ALA A 354 -9.77 -7.27 13.00
N MET A 355 -9.01 -6.84 11.99
CA MET A 355 -8.84 -7.57 10.73
C MET A 355 -8.25 -8.97 10.93
N ALA A 356 -7.24 -9.11 11.80
CA ALA A 356 -6.58 -10.40 12.04
C ALA A 356 -7.38 -11.34 12.96
N HIS A 357 -7.96 -10.81 14.04
CA HIS A 357 -8.54 -11.62 15.11
C HIS A 357 -10.04 -11.92 14.92
N ASN A 358 -10.76 -11.16 14.08
CA ASN A 358 -12.18 -11.37 13.79
C ASN A 358 -12.41 -11.63 12.28
N PRO A 359 -11.80 -12.68 11.72
CA PRO A 359 -11.86 -12.90 10.28
C PRO A 359 -13.21 -13.45 9.82
N ILE A 360 -13.43 -13.36 8.51
CA ILE A 360 -14.65 -13.80 7.86
C ILE A 360 -14.38 -15.16 7.19
N PRO A 361 -15.16 -16.21 7.49
CA PRO A 361 -15.09 -17.48 6.76
C PRO A 361 -15.31 -17.27 5.26
N TRP A 362 -14.55 -17.99 4.44
CA TRP A 362 -14.56 -17.80 3.00
C TRP A 362 -14.40 -19.13 2.24
N ALA A 363 -14.00 -19.07 0.97
CA ALA A 363 -13.91 -20.20 0.06
C ALA A 363 -12.93 -21.27 0.54
N ASN A 364 -13.30 -22.55 0.35
CA ASN A 364 -12.43 -23.71 0.59
C ASN A 364 -11.80 -23.75 1.99
N GLY A 365 -12.56 -23.32 3.01
CA GLY A 365 -12.11 -23.28 4.40
C GLY A 365 -11.05 -22.22 4.69
N ALA A 366 -10.76 -21.32 3.73
CA ALA A 366 -9.95 -20.14 3.97
C ALA A 366 -10.72 -19.10 4.77
N VAL A 367 -10.00 -18.15 5.34
CA VAL A 367 -10.57 -16.96 6.00
C VAL A 367 -9.99 -15.69 5.38
N LEU A 368 -10.79 -14.63 5.36
CA LEU A 368 -10.35 -13.31 4.94
C LEU A 368 -10.28 -12.35 6.14
N PRO A 369 -9.38 -11.35 6.12
CA PRO A 369 -9.38 -10.26 7.09
C PRO A 369 -10.77 -9.60 7.22
N ASN A 370 -11.11 -9.08 8.40
CA ASN A 370 -12.40 -8.43 8.63
C ASN A 370 -12.66 -7.25 7.66
N LEU A 371 -13.75 -7.31 6.89
CA LEU A 371 -14.05 -6.30 5.87
C LEU A 371 -14.48 -4.96 6.47
N GLU A 372 -15.25 -4.97 7.56
CA GLU A 372 -15.77 -3.75 8.17
C GLU A 372 -14.60 -2.90 8.70
N ALA A 373 -13.64 -3.54 9.40
CA ALA A 373 -12.41 -2.89 9.82
C ALA A 373 -11.55 -2.40 8.63
N ALA A 374 -11.47 -3.19 7.55
CA ALA A 374 -10.76 -2.81 6.33
C ALA A 374 -11.36 -1.56 5.67
N LEU A 375 -12.69 -1.47 5.62
CA LEU A 375 -13.41 -0.32 5.08
C LEU A 375 -13.23 0.91 5.99
N ALA A 376 -13.32 0.75 7.31
CA ALA A 376 -13.05 1.83 8.27
C ALA A 376 -11.64 2.40 8.11
N TYR A 377 -10.62 1.53 7.96
CA TYR A 377 -9.24 1.94 7.68
C TYR A 377 -9.17 2.86 6.46
N ARG A 378 -9.76 2.46 5.33
CA ARG A 378 -9.70 3.24 4.08
C ARG A 378 -10.31 4.62 4.23
N THR A 379 -11.43 4.73 4.94
CA THR A 379 -12.09 6.00 5.22
C THR A 379 -11.19 6.89 6.07
N PHE A 380 -10.77 6.41 7.25
CA PHE A 380 -10.11 7.27 8.23
C PHE A 380 -8.64 7.56 7.92
N MET A 381 -7.96 6.74 7.12
CA MET A 381 -6.59 7.05 6.70
C MET A 381 -6.51 8.37 5.93
N SER A 382 -7.51 8.63 5.07
CA SER A 382 -7.61 9.86 4.26
C SER A 382 -7.72 11.14 5.09
N GLU A 383 -8.20 11.03 6.34
CA GLU A 383 -8.32 12.13 7.29
C GLU A 383 -7.13 12.19 8.26
N ALA A 384 -6.68 11.03 8.73
CA ALA A 384 -5.64 10.92 9.74
C ALA A 384 -4.27 11.39 9.25
N TYR A 385 -3.85 11.00 8.04
CA TYR A 385 -2.51 11.37 7.56
C TYR A 385 -2.35 12.89 7.35
N PRO A 386 -3.30 13.60 6.69
CA PRO A 386 -3.26 15.06 6.63
C PRO A 386 -3.26 15.73 8.01
N ARG A 387 -4.04 15.20 8.97
CA ARG A 387 -4.09 15.70 10.35
C ARG A 387 -2.75 15.57 11.06
N VAL A 388 -2.04 14.45 10.90
CA VAL A 388 -0.69 14.25 11.45
C VAL A 388 0.30 15.25 10.85
N ILE A 389 0.27 15.47 9.53
CA ILE A 389 1.14 16.44 8.86
C ILE A 389 0.85 17.87 9.35
N ASP A 390 -0.42 18.26 9.43
CA ASP A 390 -0.82 19.58 9.93
C ASP A 390 -0.36 19.78 11.38
N THR A 391 -0.50 18.74 12.22
CA THR A 391 0.01 18.74 13.60
C THR A 391 1.51 19.02 13.65
N VAL A 392 2.32 18.28 12.88
CA VAL A 392 3.77 18.48 12.80
C VAL A 392 4.11 19.92 12.41
N ARG A 393 3.44 20.47 11.40
CA ARG A 393 3.67 21.84 10.92
C ARG A 393 3.35 22.89 11.98
N ARG A 394 2.26 22.72 12.74
CA ARG A 394 1.86 23.66 13.79
C ARG A 394 2.78 23.64 14.99
N VAL A 395 3.17 22.45 15.47
CA VAL A 395 3.87 22.33 16.76
C VAL A 395 5.40 22.45 16.63
N ILE A 396 5.97 22.10 15.47
CA ILE A 396 7.41 22.28 15.22
C ILE A 396 7.71 23.62 14.53
N ALA A 397 6.79 24.09 13.68
CA ALA A 397 6.86 25.39 13.03
C ALA A 397 8.23 25.68 12.37
N SER A 398 8.89 26.77 12.76
CA SER A 398 10.18 27.19 12.21
C SER A 398 11.33 26.21 12.46
N GLY A 399 11.19 25.27 13.42
CA GLY A 399 12.19 24.24 13.66
C GLY A 399 12.49 23.38 12.43
N LEU A 400 11.50 23.22 11.53
CA LEU A 400 11.62 22.48 10.28
C LEU A 400 12.43 23.20 9.19
N ILE A 401 12.62 24.52 9.32
CA ILE A 401 13.35 25.32 8.32
C ILE A 401 14.61 25.98 8.90
N TYR A 402 14.76 26.01 10.22
CA TYR A 402 15.96 26.48 10.91
C TYR A 402 17.06 25.41 10.87
N LEU A 403 17.58 25.17 9.67
CA LEU A 403 18.51 24.10 9.32
C LEU A 403 19.56 24.59 8.32
N PRO A 404 20.82 24.11 8.41
CA PRO A 404 21.82 24.36 7.37
C PRO A 404 21.47 23.64 6.07
N SER A 405 22.12 24.03 4.99
CA SER A 405 21.81 23.54 3.64
C SER A 405 22.18 22.07 3.47
N SER A 406 23.36 21.66 3.96
CA SER A 406 23.93 20.35 3.68
C SER A 406 24.75 19.82 4.84
N ALA A 407 24.93 18.50 4.90
CA ALA A 407 25.95 17.88 5.75
C ALA A 407 27.36 18.47 5.55
N ARG A 408 27.66 19.02 4.36
CA ARG A 408 28.94 19.69 4.07
C ARG A 408 29.19 20.91 4.95
N ASP A 409 28.13 21.52 5.49
CA ASP A 409 28.26 22.68 6.38
C ASP A 409 28.94 22.32 7.71
N PHE A 410 28.91 21.05 8.14
CA PHE A 410 29.65 20.57 9.32
C PHE A 410 31.16 20.46 9.07
N ASP A 411 31.57 20.20 7.83
CA ASP A 411 32.99 20.05 7.47
C ASP A 411 33.69 21.40 7.29
N ASN A 412 32.94 22.51 7.27
CA ASN A 412 33.48 23.86 7.21
C ASN A 412 33.55 24.48 8.62
N PRO A 413 34.75 24.63 9.23
CA PRO A 413 34.88 25.15 10.59
C PRO A 413 34.36 26.58 10.78
N GLU A 414 34.33 27.40 9.71
CA GLU A 414 33.79 28.76 9.77
C GLU A 414 32.28 28.77 9.95
N ILE A 415 31.59 27.75 9.42
CA ILE A 415 30.14 27.56 9.52
C ILE A 415 29.80 26.74 10.76
N ASP A 416 30.46 25.59 10.96
CA ASP A 416 30.12 24.63 12.00
C ASP A 416 30.18 25.23 13.41
N ARG A 417 31.14 26.12 13.68
CA ARG A 417 31.19 26.86 14.96
C ARG A 417 29.88 27.60 15.28
N TYR A 418 29.22 28.14 14.25
CA TYR A 418 27.95 28.84 14.41
C TYR A 418 26.78 27.86 14.51
N LEU A 419 26.82 26.74 13.80
CA LEU A 419 25.82 25.68 13.94
C LEU A 419 25.85 25.10 15.37
N ALA A 420 27.04 24.83 15.90
CA ALA A 420 27.25 24.35 17.26
C ALA A 420 26.67 25.31 18.32
N GLN A 421 26.83 26.61 18.12
CA GLN A 421 26.32 27.61 19.07
C GLN A 421 24.82 27.89 18.91
N TYR A 422 24.38 28.17 17.68
CA TYR A 422 23.05 28.74 17.43
C TYR A 422 22.02 27.71 16.96
N VAL A 423 22.45 26.54 16.52
CA VAL A 423 21.58 25.48 15.99
C VAL A 423 21.69 24.20 16.84
N ARG A 424 22.14 24.31 18.10
CA ARG A 424 22.05 23.23 19.09
C ARG A 424 20.60 22.96 19.49
N GLY A 425 20.34 21.75 19.98
CA GLY A 425 19.05 21.42 20.58
C GLY A 425 18.92 21.90 22.03
N SER A 426 17.70 21.82 22.53
CA SER A 426 17.38 22.01 23.96
C SER A 426 17.90 20.83 24.79
N ASN A 427 17.99 21.00 26.11
CA ASN A 427 18.41 19.96 27.07
C ASN A 427 19.75 19.31 26.72
N ASP A 428 20.77 20.14 26.47
CA ASP A 428 22.15 19.72 26.14
C ASP A 428 22.31 18.86 24.86
N MET A 429 21.28 18.80 24.01
CA MET A 429 21.37 18.14 22.71
C MET A 429 22.30 18.91 21.75
N GLY A 430 23.29 18.23 21.18
CA GLY A 430 24.19 18.81 20.19
C GLY A 430 23.49 19.18 18.87
N HIS A 431 24.09 20.10 18.10
CA HIS A 431 23.52 20.60 16.85
C HIS A 431 23.38 19.51 15.77
N VAL A 432 24.35 18.60 15.67
CA VAL A 432 24.31 17.50 14.69
C VAL A 432 23.07 16.62 14.91
N GLU A 433 22.77 16.23 16.17
CA GLU A 433 21.59 15.42 16.48
C GLU A 433 20.29 16.18 16.19
N ARG A 434 20.19 17.45 16.65
CA ARG A 434 19.01 18.29 16.39
C ARG A 434 18.75 18.40 14.88
N ILE A 435 19.76 18.76 14.10
CA ILE A 435 19.64 18.95 12.65
C ILE A 435 19.24 17.62 11.99
N LYS A 436 19.83 16.49 12.39
CA LYS A 436 19.48 15.17 11.87
C LYS A 436 18.01 14.81 12.09
N ILE A 437 17.48 15.08 13.30
CA ILE A 437 16.07 14.86 13.64
C ILE A 437 15.16 15.74 12.77
N MET A 438 15.48 17.03 12.65
CA MET A 438 14.66 17.99 11.92
C MET A 438 14.68 17.74 10.41
N LYS A 439 15.83 17.40 9.81
CA LYS A 439 15.92 17.01 8.40
C LYS A 439 15.16 15.72 8.11
N LEU A 440 15.22 14.73 9.01
CA LEU A 440 14.41 13.52 8.89
C LEU A 440 12.90 13.82 8.95
N LEU A 441 12.47 14.71 9.85
CA LEU A 441 11.06 15.09 9.97
C LEU A 441 10.59 15.94 8.78
N TRP A 442 11.46 16.81 8.26
CA TRP A 442 11.18 17.57 7.05
C TRP A 442 11.07 16.66 5.82
N ASP A 443 11.98 15.70 5.66
CA ASP A 443 11.90 14.73 4.57
C ASP A 443 10.65 13.84 4.66
N ALA A 444 10.14 13.59 5.87
CA ALA A 444 8.89 12.89 6.08
C ALA A 444 7.62 13.70 5.74
N THR A 445 7.66 15.04 5.76
CA THR A 445 6.42 15.86 5.80
C THR A 445 6.38 17.09 4.89
N GLY A 446 7.52 17.51 4.35
CA GLY A 446 7.68 18.78 3.65
C GLY A 446 8.48 18.74 2.35
N THR A 447 9.30 17.72 2.11
CA THR A 447 9.97 17.53 0.81
C THR A 447 8.99 17.02 -0.25
N GLU A 448 9.42 16.97 -1.51
CA GLU A 448 8.61 16.43 -2.60
C GLU A 448 8.20 14.96 -2.35
N PHE A 449 9.09 14.17 -1.73
CA PHE A 449 8.79 12.83 -1.23
C PHE A 449 7.69 12.85 -0.16
N GLY A 450 7.81 13.72 0.86
CA GLY A 450 6.80 13.89 1.89
C GLY A 450 5.43 14.32 1.31
N GLY A 451 5.45 15.25 0.35
CA GLY A 451 4.26 15.69 -0.39
C GLY A 451 3.62 14.58 -1.22
N ARG A 452 4.41 13.80 -1.96
CA ARG A 452 3.92 12.61 -2.68
C ARG A 452 3.33 11.59 -1.72
N HIS A 453 3.94 11.37 -0.55
CA HIS A 453 3.36 10.48 0.46
C HIS A 453 2.04 11.01 1.03
N ALA A 454 1.89 12.32 1.20
CA ALA A 454 0.62 12.92 1.59
C ALA A 454 -0.47 12.65 0.53
N LEU A 455 -0.14 12.80 -0.75
CA LEU A 455 -1.06 12.47 -1.85
C LEU A 455 -1.39 10.97 -1.91
N TYR A 456 -0.39 10.12 -1.68
CA TYR A 456 -0.54 8.67 -1.68
C TYR A 456 -1.48 8.19 -0.58
N GLU A 457 -1.23 8.54 0.69
CA GLU A 457 -2.10 8.07 1.79
C GLU A 457 -3.52 8.66 1.70
N LEU A 458 -3.70 9.77 0.99
CA LEU A 458 -5.01 10.36 0.73
C LEU A 458 -5.83 9.55 -0.30
N ASN A 459 -5.19 8.99 -1.34
CA ASN A 459 -5.90 8.50 -2.54
C ASN A 459 -5.57 7.07 -2.98
N TYR A 460 -4.54 6.41 -2.43
CA TYR A 460 -4.07 5.14 -3.02
C TYR A 460 -5.14 4.03 -3.01
N ALA A 461 -6.10 4.12 -2.08
CA ALA A 461 -7.19 3.17 -1.91
C ALA A 461 -8.52 3.66 -2.55
N GLY A 462 -8.51 4.75 -3.33
CA GLY A 462 -9.69 5.37 -3.92
C GLY A 462 -9.88 6.82 -3.45
N ALA A 463 -10.74 7.55 -4.16
CA ALA A 463 -11.08 8.93 -3.80
C ALA A 463 -11.85 8.98 -2.45
N PRO A 464 -11.71 10.06 -1.66
CA PRO A 464 -12.32 10.14 -0.33
C PRO A 464 -13.83 9.89 -0.29
N GLU A 465 -14.57 10.38 -1.28
CA GLU A 465 -16.01 10.16 -1.43
C GLU A 465 -16.34 8.70 -1.73
N GLU A 466 -15.58 8.08 -2.64
CA GLU A 466 -15.83 6.70 -3.07
C GLU A 466 -15.57 5.70 -1.93
N VAL A 467 -14.51 5.91 -1.13
CA VAL A 467 -14.23 5.03 0.02
C VAL A 467 -15.35 5.08 1.07
N ARG A 468 -16.01 6.24 1.26
CA ARG A 468 -17.17 6.37 2.15
C ARG A 468 -18.42 5.71 1.59
N LEU A 469 -18.70 5.91 0.30
CA LEU A 469 -19.82 5.24 -0.37
C LEU A 469 -19.69 3.71 -0.33
N GLN A 470 -18.48 3.17 -0.38
CA GLN A 470 -18.24 1.74 -0.25
C GLN A 470 -18.54 1.20 1.15
N VAL A 471 -18.37 2.01 2.21
CA VAL A 471 -18.81 1.64 3.57
C VAL A 471 -20.33 1.51 3.62
N LEU A 472 -21.05 2.52 3.15
CA LEU A 472 -22.51 2.52 3.11
C LEU A 472 -23.04 1.33 2.28
N LYS A 473 -22.58 1.20 1.04
CA LYS A 473 -22.98 0.10 0.15
C LYS A 473 -22.64 -1.28 0.72
N GLY A 474 -21.53 -1.37 1.46
CA GLY A 474 -21.15 -2.59 2.19
C GLY A 474 -22.15 -2.92 3.30
N ALA A 475 -22.54 -1.92 4.10
CA ALA A 475 -23.51 -2.08 5.18
C ALA A 475 -24.92 -2.42 4.66
N GLU A 476 -25.35 -1.81 3.56
CA GLU A 476 -26.61 -2.12 2.87
C GLU A 476 -26.63 -3.57 2.38
N ARG A 477 -25.64 -3.97 1.57
CA ARG A 477 -25.59 -5.32 0.98
C ARG A 477 -25.39 -6.41 2.03
N GLY A 478 -24.66 -6.12 3.09
CA GLY A 478 -24.41 -7.05 4.20
C GLY A 478 -25.55 -7.12 5.22
N GLY A 479 -26.61 -6.31 5.08
CA GLY A 479 -27.72 -6.25 6.02
C GLY A 479 -27.41 -5.56 7.36
N ARG A 480 -26.21 -4.98 7.51
CA ARG A 480 -25.82 -4.27 8.74
C ARG A 480 -26.60 -2.99 8.95
N LEU A 481 -26.86 -2.23 7.88
CA LEU A 481 -27.67 -1.03 7.99
C LEU A 481 -29.07 -1.37 8.51
N LYS A 482 -29.66 -2.44 7.97
CA LYS A 482 -30.96 -2.94 8.43
C LYS A 482 -30.93 -3.34 9.92
N GLN A 483 -29.87 -3.99 10.39
CA GLN A 483 -29.72 -4.31 11.83
C GLN A 483 -29.64 -3.04 12.71
N MET A 484 -29.01 -1.96 12.20
CA MET A 484 -28.98 -0.68 12.91
C MET A 484 -30.37 -0.02 12.94
N GLU A 485 -31.13 -0.10 11.85
CA GLU A 485 -32.52 0.37 11.77
C GLU A 485 -33.45 -0.45 12.68
N GLU A 486 -33.31 -1.79 12.68
CA GLU A 486 -34.09 -2.69 13.55
C GLU A 486 -33.89 -2.37 15.04
N LEU A 487 -32.69 -1.93 15.45
CA LEU A 487 -32.44 -1.46 16.83
C LEU A 487 -33.20 -0.17 17.14
N VAL A 488 -33.31 0.74 16.17
CA VAL A 488 -34.11 1.97 16.31
C VAL A 488 -35.59 1.64 16.37
N ASP A 489 -36.07 0.75 15.50
CA ASP A 489 -37.46 0.28 15.50
C ASP A 489 -37.83 -0.39 16.83
N GLN A 490 -36.92 -1.17 17.42
CA GLN A 490 -37.12 -1.75 18.74
C GLN A 490 -37.31 -0.67 19.82
N CYS A 491 -36.50 0.39 19.80
CA CYS A 491 -36.66 1.52 20.72
C CYS A 491 -37.98 2.28 20.48
N MET A 492 -38.37 2.48 19.22
CA MET A 492 -39.62 3.14 18.88
C MET A 492 -40.85 2.30 19.26
N ALA A 493 -40.73 0.98 19.31
CA ALA A 493 -41.83 0.11 19.73
C ALA A 493 -42.18 0.25 21.22
N ASP A 494 -41.27 0.81 22.04
CA ASP A 494 -41.49 1.04 23.46
C ASP A 494 -42.51 2.19 23.74
N TYR A 495 -42.82 3.02 22.73
CA TYR A 495 -43.74 4.16 22.89
C TYR A 495 -44.61 4.44 21.65
N ASP A 496 -45.74 5.12 21.86
CA ASP A 496 -46.59 5.67 20.81
C ASP A 496 -47.02 7.12 21.13
N GLU A 497 -47.96 7.69 20.37
CA GLU A 497 -48.43 9.06 20.61
C GLU A 497 -49.14 9.27 21.96
N LYS A 498 -49.41 8.20 22.71
CA LYS A 498 -50.13 8.19 24.00
C LYS A 498 -49.23 7.89 25.19
N GLY A 499 -47.97 7.49 24.98
CA GLY A 499 -47.00 7.20 26.04
C GLY A 499 -46.31 5.86 25.84
N TRP A 500 -45.89 5.22 26.93
CA TRP A 500 -45.27 3.90 26.89
C TRP A 500 -46.29 2.82 26.48
N THR A 501 -45.89 1.90 25.60
CA THR A 501 -46.75 0.80 25.11
C THR A 501 -46.79 -0.40 26.07
N GLY A 502 -45.86 -0.47 27.03
CA GLY A 502 -45.77 -1.51 28.06
C GLY A 502 -45.75 -0.96 29.49
N ASP A 503 -45.71 -1.85 30.48
CA ASP A 503 -45.71 -1.54 31.93
C ASP A 503 -44.31 -1.47 32.56
N THR A 504 -43.25 -1.69 31.77
CA THR A 504 -41.86 -1.58 32.20
C THR A 504 -41.51 -0.18 32.72
N TRP A 505 -42.07 0.88 32.11
CA TRP A 505 -41.75 2.27 32.43
C TRP A 505 -42.99 3.03 32.92
N LEU A 506 -42.78 3.91 33.89
CA LEU A 506 -43.86 4.75 34.44
C LEU A 506 -44.19 5.90 33.48
N PRO A 507 -45.48 6.27 33.33
CA PRO A 507 -45.88 7.44 32.54
C PRO A 507 -45.17 8.72 33.01
N PRO A 508 -44.97 9.71 32.12
CA PRO A 508 -44.46 11.02 32.51
C PRO A 508 -45.28 11.64 33.64
N LEU A 509 -44.62 12.37 34.54
CA LEU A 509 -45.32 13.12 35.59
C LEU A 509 -46.32 14.08 34.93
N ALA A 510 -47.59 13.98 35.31
CA ALA A 510 -48.60 14.95 34.88
C ALA A 510 -48.10 16.36 35.24
N ALA A 511 -48.25 17.31 34.30
CA ALA A 511 -47.98 18.70 34.60
C ALA A 511 -48.81 19.10 35.82
N GLN A 512 -48.15 19.46 36.93
CA GLN A 512 -48.84 20.00 38.09
C GLN A 512 -49.57 21.25 37.61
N ALA A 513 -50.91 21.19 37.58
CA ALA A 513 -51.74 22.35 37.38
C ALA A 513 -51.52 23.27 38.60
N ASN A 514 -50.69 24.30 38.42
CA ASN A 514 -50.63 25.44 39.34
C ASN A 514 -51.84 26.34 39.13
#